data_AF-A0A4R1B293-F1
#
_entry.id   AF-A0A4R1B293-F1
#
_cell.length_a   1.000
_cell.length_b   1.000
_cell.length_c   1.000
_cell.angle_alpha   90.00
_cell.angle_beta   90.00
_cell.angle_gamma   90.00
#
_symmetry.space_group_name_H-M   'P 1'
#
loop_
_entity.id
_entity.type
_entity.pdbx_description
1 polymer ?
#
loop_
_entity_poly.entity_id
_entity_poly.type
_entity_poly.pdbx_seq_one_letter_code
_entity_poly.pdbx_strand_id
1 'polypeptide(L)'
;MRALKLALAVSLLFNLLVLAGYLYGRLAMPADDPVVAELNLQPAQVERLAELRSQVRERLRRARTELGPHLAELVAAARTAEPGSDRLEPVLRGLAEARLANQLELARAVVAFRAGLGPSQQAEFNRRLGRPGFVLDLLGFGRVASLLRTLPGLESPIFKP
;
A
#
# COMPACT_ATOMS: atom_id res chain seq x y z
N MET A 1 -17.02 -0.74 -13.78
CA MET A 1 -15.93 0.28 -13.72
C MET A 1 -15.36 0.53 -12.32
N ARG A 2 -16.15 0.53 -11.23
CA ARG A 2 -15.61 0.76 -9.85
C ARG A 2 -14.57 -0.27 -9.39
N ALA A 3 -14.80 -1.56 -9.67
CA ALA A 3 -13.87 -2.64 -9.31
C ALA A 3 -12.49 -2.54 -10.01
N LEU A 4 -12.49 -2.16 -11.30
CA LEU A 4 -11.25 -1.97 -12.06
C LEU A 4 -10.43 -0.78 -11.53
N LYS A 5 -11.09 0.33 -11.18
CA LYS A 5 -10.46 1.50 -10.54
C LYS A 5 -9.89 1.15 -9.16
N LEU A 6 -10.57 0.30 -8.41
CA LEU A 6 -10.09 -0.21 -7.12
C LEU A 6 -8.85 -1.10 -7.29
N ALA A 7 -8.87 -2.04 -8.23
CA ALA A 7 -7.72 -2.88 -8.53
C ALA A 7 -6.50 -2.06 -8.98
N LEU A 8 -6.71 -1.04 -9.83
CA LEU A 8 -5.65 -0.12 -10.26
C LEU A 8 -5.10 0.72 -9.11
N ALA A 9 -5.97 1.30 -8.29
CA ALA A 9 -5.58 2.11 -7.13
C ALA A 9 -4.78 1.28 -6.11
N VAL A 10 -5.19 0.04 -5.89
CA VAL A 10 -4.52 -0.90 -4.99
C VAL A 10 -3.18 -1.39 -5.57
N SER A 11 -3.08 -1.55 -6.89
CA SER A 11 -1.82 -1.86 -7.59
C SER A 11 -0.81 -0.70 -7.56
N LEU A 12 -1.28 0.53 -7.75
CA LEU A 12 -0.48 1.73 -7.55
C LEU A 12 -0.03 1.88 -6.10
N LEU A 13 -0.95 1.69 -5.15
CA LEU A 13 -0.65 1.71 -3.71
C LEU A 13 0.45 0.69 -3.36
N PHE A 14 0.40 -0.53 -3.92
CA PHE A 14 1.40 -1.55 -3.63
C PHE A 14 2.78 -1.23 -4.25
N ASN A 15 2.82 -0.70 -5.48
CA ASN A 15 4.08 -0.22 -6.06
C ASN A 15 4.70 0.90 -5.21
N LEU A 16 3.85 1.79 -4.69
CA LEU A 16 4.25 2.85 -3.77
C LEU A 16 4.68 2.31 -2.40
N LEU A 17 4.04 1.25 -1.90
CA LEU A 17 4.44 0.56 -0.65
C LEU A 17 5.76 -0.19 -0.81
N VAL A 18 6.03 -0.81 -1.96
CA VAL A 18 7.32 -1.45 -2.25
C VAL A 18 8.43 -0.41 -2.36
N LEU A 19 8.17 0.69 -3.08
CA LEU A 19 9.08 1.83 -3.14
C LEU A 19 9.27 2.45 -1.74
N ALA A 20 8.22 2.53 -0.94
CA ALA A 20 8.27 3.01 0.42
C ALA A 20 9.07 2.08 1.32
N GLY A 21 8.88 0.76 1.24
CA GLY A 21 9.69 -0.21 1.99
C GLY A 21 11.18 -0.12 1.64
N TYR A 22 11.50 0.13 0.35
CA TYR A 22 12.87 0.39 -0.10
C TYR A 22 13.45 1.68 0.49
N LEU A 23 12.70 2.79 0.47
CA LEU A 23 13.13 4.08 1.03
C LEU A 23 13.14 4.09 2.57
N TYR A 24 12.24 3.34 3.19
CA TYR A 24 12.04 3.24 4.64
C TYR A 24 13.21 2.54 5.33
N GLY A 25 13.75 1.47 4.72
CA GLY A 25 14.99 0.84 5.20
C GLY A 25 16.20 1.78 5.23
N ARG A 26 16.09 2.98 4.66
CA ARG A 26 17.16 3.97 4.55
C ARG A 26 16.97 5.22 5.41
N LEU A 27 15.80 5.44 6.03
CA LEU A 27 15.46 6.74 6.63
C LEU A 27 14.75 6.57 7.99
N ALA A 28 15.31 7.21 9.02
CA ALA A 28 14.70 7.27 10.36
C ALA A 28 13.33 7.98 10.36
N MET A 29 12.38 7.42 11.11
CA MET A 29 11.04 7.99 11.26
C MET A 29 11.03 9.26 12.13
N PRO A 30 10.17 10.25 11.80
CA PRO A 30 9.84 11.32 12.74
C PRO A 30 9.04 10.77 13.93
N ALA A 31 9.19 11.40 15.10
CA ALA A 31 8.62 10.96 16.37
C ALA A 31 7.09 11.14 16.47
N ASP A 32 6.50 12.06 15.70
CA ASP A 32 5.07 12.35 15.73
C ASP A 32 4.32 11.63 14.60
N ASP A 33 3.28 10.88 14.97
CA ASP A 33 2.41 10.15 14.04
C ASP A 33 1.17 10.97 13.67
N PRO A 34 1.11 11.57 12.47
CA PRO A 34 0.00 12.44 12.08
C PRO A 34 -1.35 11.72 12.07
N VAL A 35 -1.37 10.40 11.86
CA VAL A 35 -2.61 9.62 11.81
C VAL A 35 -3.26 9.48 13.18
N VAL A 36 -2.45 9.39 14.25
CA VAL A 36 -2.93 9.31 15.63
C VAL A 36 -3.67 10.59 16.01
N ALA A 37 -3.07 11.74 15.68
CA ALA A 37 -3.67 13.05 15.91
C ALA A 37 -4.91 13.27 15.02
N GLU A 38 -4.84 12.92 13.73
CA GLU A 38 -5.92 13.15 12.77
C GLU A 38 -7.19 12.33 13.05
N LEU A 39 -7.03 11.09 13.52
CA LEU A 39 -8.17 10.22 13.86
C LEU A 39 -8.57 10.30 15.34
N ASN A 40 -7.89 11.14 16.12
CA ASN A 40 -8.08 11.24 17.57
C ASN A 40 -8.09 9.86 18.24
N LEU A 41 -7.05 9.06 17.97
CA LEU A 41 -6.99 7.66 18.41
C LEU A 41 -6.80 7.57 19.92
N GLN A 42 -7.58 6.69 20.55
CA GLN A 42 -7.41 6.32 21.95
C GLN A 42 -6.20 5.40 22.14
N PRO A 43 -5.59 5.30 23.34
CA PRO A 43 -4.40 4.48 23.57
C PRO A 43 -4.52 3.03 23.05
N ALA A 44 -5.65 2.36 23.31
CA ALA A 44 -5.91 1.01 22.80
C ALA A 44 -5.99 0.93 21.26
N GLN A 45 -6.41 2.02 20.59
CA GLN A 45 -6.45 2.10 19.13
C GLN A 45 -5.05 2.39 18.56
N VAL A 46 -4.22 3.14 19.29
CA VAL A 46 -2.80 3.38 18.94
C VAL A 46 -2.03 2.06 18.99
N GLU A 47 -2.24 1.23 20.00
CA GLU A 47 -1.63 -0.11 20.08
C GLU A 47 -2.04 -0.99 18.90
N ARG A 48 -3.34 -1.03 18.55
CA ARG A 48 -3.83 -1.75 17.37
C ARG A 48 -3.23 -1.22 16.06
N LEU A 49 -3.03 0.09 15.94
CA LEU A 49 -2.38 0.69 14.79
C LEU A 49 -0.90 0.28 14.70
N ALA A 50 -0.19 0.27 15.83
CA ALA A 50 1.19 -0.18 15.91
C ALA A 50 1.33 -1.67 15.54
N GLU A 51 0.39 -2.49 15.99
CA GLU A 51 0.31 -3.91 15.63
C GLU A 51 0.08 -4.09 14.12
N LEU A 52 -0.92 -3.41 13.56
CA LEU A 52 -1.18 -3.39 12.10
C LEU A 52 0.09 -3.04 11.33
N ARG A 53 0.77 -1.96 11.70
CA ARG A 53 2.01 -1.52 11.05
C ARG A 53 3.11 -2.56 11.16
N SER A 54 3.24 -3.21 12.31
CA SER A 54 4.20 -4.30 12.50
C SER A 54 3.91 -5.48 11.56
N GLN A 55 2.65 -5.90 11.50
CA GLN A 55 2.19 -6.97 10.61
C GLN A 55 2.43 -6.62 9.13
N VAL A 56 2.11 -5.40 8.72
CA VAL A 56 2.39 -4.91 7.35
C VAL A 56 3.87 -4.91 7.04
N ARG A 57 4.73 -4.46 7.96
CA ARG A 57 6.19 -4.48 7.75
C ARG A 57 6.72 -5.90 7.57
N GLU A 58 6.32 -6.83 8.43
CA GLU A 58 6.73 -8.22 8.31
C GLU A 58 6.19 -8.86 7.02
N ARG A 59 4.95 -8.53 6.63
CA ARG A 59 4.37 -9.01 5.37
C ARG A 59 5.13 -8.47 4.16
N LEU A 60 5.46 -7.18 4.14
CA LEU A 60 6.28 -6.60 3.06
C LEU A 60 7.68 -7.23 3.02
N ARG A 61 8.27 -7.55 4.17
CA ARG A 61 9.55 -8.28 4.24
C ARG A 61 9.43 -9.66 3.59
N ARG A 62 8.37 -10.42 3.91
CA ARG A 62 8.10 -11.74 3.31
C ARG A 62 7.79 -11.62 1.82
N ALA A 63 6.90 -10.71 1.43
CA ALA A 63 6.56 -10.46 0.03
C ALA A 63 7.80 -10.08 -0.79
N ARG A 64 8.76 -9.34 -0.23
CA ARG A 64 10.02 -9.05 -0.92
C ARG A 64 10.85 -10.32 -1.16
N THR A 65 10.91 -11.23 -0.19
CA THR A 65 11.59 -12.52 -0.35
C THR A 65 10.87 -13.41 -1.35
N GLU A 66 9.53 -13.46 -1.30
CA GLU A 66 8.67 -14.28 -2.18
C GLU A 66 8.66 -13.75 -3.64
N LEU A 67 8.63 -12.44 -3.83
CA LEU A 67 8.63 -11.82 -5.17
C LEU A 67 10.02 -11.75 -5.81
N GLY A 68 11.09 -11.92 -5.03
CA GLY A 68 12.48 -11.86 -5.52
C GLY A 68 12.74 -12.82 -6.69
N PRO A 69 12.42 -14.12 -6.55
CA PRO A 69 12.53 -15.09 -7.65
C PRO A 69 11.72 -14.71 -8.89
N HIS A 70 10.47 -14.29 -8.73
CA HIS A 70 9.60 -13.88 -9.85
C HIS A 70 10.12 -12.64 -10.57
N LEU A 71 10.71 -11.69 -9.85
CA LEU A 71 11.35 -10.52 -10.45
C LEU A 71 12.63 -10.89 -11.20
N ALA A 72 13.44 -11.82 -10.67
CA ALA A 72 14.62 -12.32 -11.35
C ALA A 72 14.25 -13.08 -12.63
N GLU A 73 13.21 -13.90 -12.58
CA GLU A 73 12.65 -14.61 -13.73
C GLU A 73 12.10 -13.63 -14.78
N LEU A 74 11.38 -12.59 -14.35
CA LEU A 74 10.90 -11.54 -15.25
C LEU A 74 12.06 -10.82 -15.95
N VAL A 75 13.12 -10.48 -15.22
CA VAL A 75 14.31 -9.84 -15.81
C VAL A 75 15.02 -10.78 -16.79
N ALA A 76 15.14 -12.06 -16.45
CA ALA A 76 15.75 -13.06 -17.34
C ALA A 76 14.92 -13.28 -18.61
N ALA A 77 13.60 -13.38 -18.48
CA ALA A 77 12.68 -13.50 -19.59
C ALA A 77 12.69 -12.23 -20.46
N ALA A 78 12.72 -11.03 -19.86
CA ALA A 78 12.76 -9.77 -20.60
C ALA A 78 14.07 -9.58 -21.39
N ARG A 79 15.20 -10.07 -20.87
CA ARG A 79 16.50 -10.01 -21.57
C ARG A 79 16.56 -10.93 -22.79
N THR A 80 15.76 -11.98 -22.82
CA THR A 80 15.80 -13.02 -23.85
C THR A 80 14.52 -13.06 -24.71
N ALA A 81 13.56 -12.19 -24.42
CA ALA A 81 12.31 -12.10 -25.17
C ALA A 81 12.51 -11.36 -26.49
N GLU A 82 12.15 -12.02 -27.58
CA GLU A 82 11.99 -11.39 -28.88
C GLU A 82 10.65 -10.62 -28.94
N PRO A 83 10.56 -9.55 -29.76
CA PRO A 83 9.29 -8.87 -30.01
C PRO A 83 8.20 -9.86 -30.47
N GLY A 84 7.07 -9.89 -29.78
CA GLY A 84 5.96 -10.81 -30.07
C GLY A 84 6.04 -12.18 -29.36
N SER A 85 7.00 -12.37 -28.44
CA SER A 85 7.11 -13.60 -27.65
C SER A 85 6.15 -13.64 -26.47
N ASP A 86 5.40 -14.75 -26.34
CA ASP A 86 4.46 -15.00 -25.23
C ASP A 86 5.15 -15.42 -23.93
N ARG A 87 6.49 -15.56 -23.93
CA ARG A 87 7.26 -16.04 -22.77
C ARG A 87 7.15 -15.13 -21.54
N LEU A 88 6.84 -13.85 -21.73
CA LEU A 88 6.66 -12.89 -20.63
C LEU A 88 5.30 -13.00 -19.95
N GLU A 89 4.27 -13.44 -20.67
CA GLU A 89 2.90 -13.47 -20.15
C GLU A 89 2.72 -14.35 -18.90
N PRO A 90 3.20 -15.61 -18.85
CA PRO A 90 3.02 -16.44 -17.67
C PRO A 90 3.78 -15.89 -16.44
N VAL A 91 4.96 -15.32 -16.65
CA VAL A 91 5.77 -14.71 -15.57
C VAL A 91 5.09 -13.46 -15.02
N LEU A 92 4.55 -12.60 -15.89
CA LEU A 92 3.78 -11.42 -15.51
C LEU A 92 2.49 -11.81 -14.76
N ARG A 93 1.82 -12.88 -15.20
CA ARG A 93 0.61 -13.38 -14.55
C ARG A 93 0.89 -13.88 -13.13
N GLY A 94 1.90 -14.71 -12.94
CA GLY A 94 2.31 -15.18 -11.61
C GLY A 94 2.70 -14.02 -10.68
N LEU A 95 3.44 -13.04 -11.20
CA LEU A 95 3.79 -11.83 -10.44
C LEU A 95 2.54 -11.01 -10.07
N ALA A 96 1.58 -10.88 -10.98
CA ALA A 96 0.33 -10.15 -10.74
C ALA A 96 -0.55 -10.84 -9.69
N GLU A 97 -0.67 -12.17 -9.73
CA GLU A 97 -1.41 -12.97 -8.76
C GLU A 97 -0.81 -12.86 -7.35
N ALA A 98 0.51 -13.03 -7.23
CA ALA A 98 1.21 -12.87 -5.96
C ALA A 98 1.05 -11.45 -5.38
N ARG A 99 1.03 -10.43 -6.24
CA ARG A 99 0.76 -9.04 -5.83
C ARG A 99 -0.68 -8.84 -5.40
N LEU A 100 -1.64 -9.38 -6.13
CA LEU A 100 -3.06 -9.27 -5.81
C LEU A 100 -3.38 -9.91 -4.46
N ALA A 101 -2.80 -11.06 -4.16
CA ALA A 101 -2.97 -11.73 -2.87
C ALA A 101 -2.48 -10.84 -1.71
N ASN A 102 -1.27 -10.29 -1.82
CA ASN A 102 -0.71 -9.36 -0.82
C ASN A 102 -1.57 -8.09 -0.65
N GLN A 103 -2.10 -7.57 -1.75
CA GLN A 103 -2.97 -6.40 -1.77
C GLN A 103 -4.30 -6.64 -1.04
N LEU A 104 -4.93 -7.79 -1.28
CA LEU A 104 -6.20 -8.16 -0.64
C LEU A 104 -6.04 -8.31 0.87
N GLU A 105 -4.93 -8.88 1.33
CA GLU A 105 -4.64 -8.98 2.76
C GLU A 105 -4.45 -7.61 3.42
N LEU A 106 -3.67 -6.72 2.80
CA LEU A 106 -3.49 -5.36 3.31
C LEU A 106 -4.83 -4.60 3.35
N ALA A 107 -5.66 -4.73 2.31
CA ALA A 107 -6.98 -4.14 2.29
C ALA A 107 -7.87 -4.68 3.43
N ARG A 108 -7.85 -5.99 3.68
CA ARG A 108 -8.56 -6.62 4.80
C ARG A 108 -8.08 -6.09 6.15
N ALA A 109 -6.77 -5.95 6.34
CA ALA A 109 -6.19 -5.45 7.58
C ALA A 109 -6.58 -3.99 7.86
N VAL A 110 -6.58 -3.15 6.81
CA VAL A 110 -7.03 -1.75 6.90
C VAL A 110 -8.54 -1.67 7.22
N VAL A 111 -9.36 -2.52 6.61
CA VAL A 111 -10.80 -2.61 6.91
C VAL A 111 -11.04 -3.08 8.35
N ALA A 112 -10.28 -4.07 8.82
CA ALA A 112 -10.37 -4.56 10.19
C ALA A 112 -10.00 -3.47 11.20
N PHE A 113 -8.95 -2.69 10.94
CA PHE A 113 -8.59 -1.54 11.77
C PHE A 113 -9.71 -0.51 11.83
N ARG A 114 -10.30 -0.14 10.67
CA ARG A 114 -11.45 0.77 10.61
C ARG A 114 -12.63 0.28 11.46
N ALA A 115 -12.91 -1.02 11.44
CA ALA A 115 -14.02 -1.61 12.21
C ALA A 115 -13.84 -1.44 13.73
N GLY A 116 -12.59 -1.30 14.21
CA GLY A 116 -12.27 -1.01 15.62
C GLY A 116 -12.37 0.46 16.02
N LEU A 117 -12.74 1.36 15.10
CA LEU A 117 -12.92 2.78 15.35
C LEU A 117 -14.36 3.12 15.75
N GLY A 118 -14.55 4.18 16.54
CA GLY A 118 -15.89 4.70 16.85
C GLY A 118 -16.55 5.37 15.63
N PRO A 119 -17.88 5.63 15.65
CA PRO A 119 -18.62 6.14 14.49
C PRO A 119 -18.06 7.44 13.91
N SER A 120 -17.69 8.40 14.76
CA SER A 120 -17.08 9.68 14.33
C SER A 120 -15.71 9.48 13.69
N GLN A 121 -14.88 8.60 14.27
CA GLN A 121 -13.56 8.26 13.75
C GLN A 121 -13.65 7.49 12.42
N GLN A 122 -14.65 6.61 12.26
CA GLN A 122 -14.90 5.92 11.00
C GLN A 122 -15.32 6.88 9.89
N ALA A 123 -16.15 7.87 10.21
CA ALA A 123 -16.50 8.93 9.25
C ALA A 123 -15.26 9.71 8.83
N GLU A 124 -14.39 10.07 9.78
CA GLU A 124 -13.11 10.71 9.48
C GLU A 124 -12.22 9.83 8.61
N PHE A 125 -12.05 8.57 9.00
CA PHE A 125 -11.26 7.60 8.28
C PHE A 125 -11.71 7.48 6.82
N ASN A 126 -13.02 7.34 6.58
CA ASN A 126 -13.58 7.23 5.23
C ASN A 126 -13.35 8.51 4.41
N ARG A 127 -13.51 9.68 5.03
CA ARG A 127 -13.23 10.97 4.40
C ARG A 127 -11.75 11.09 4.00
N ARG A 128 -10.85 10.56 4.83
CA ARG A 128 -9.40 10.57 4.61
C ARG A 128 -8.94 9.51 3.62
N LEU A 129 -9.66 8.39 3.49
CA LEU A 129 -9.34 7.32 2.54
C LEU A 129 -9.27 7.81 1.08
N GLY A 130 -10.02 8.85 0.74
CA GLY A 130 -9.96 9.49 -0.58
C GLY A 130 -8.73 10.38 -0.80
N ARG A 131 -7.93 10.68 0.24
CA ARG A 131 -6.75 11.55 0.14
C ARG A 131 -5.52 10.77 -0.33
N PRO A 132 -4.72 11.34 -1.26
CA PRO A 132 -3.45 10.76 -1.65
C PRO A 132 -2.53 10.55 -0.44
N GLY A 133 -1.98 9.35 -0.32
CA GLY A 133 -1.00 9.02 0.70
C GLY A 133 -1.56 8.64 2.08
N PHE A 134 -2.85 8.86 2.38
CA PHE A 134 -3.39 8.58 3.73
C PHE A 134 -3.20 7.12 4.16
N VAL A 135 -3.45 6.16 3.27
CA VAL A 135 -3.22 4.74 3.58
C VAL A 135 -1.74 4.45 3.81
N LEU A 136 -0.84 5.17 3.15
CA LEU A 136 0.59 5.04 3.39
C LEU A 136 0.97 5.62 4.75
N ASP A 137 0.44 6.78 5.14
CA ASP A 137 0.62 7.32 6.49
C ASP A 137 0.09 6.35 7.55
N LEU A 138 -1.10 5.80 7.33
CA LEU A 138 -1.74 4.81 8.21
C LEU A 138 -0.84 3.60 8.39
N LEU A 139 -0.22 3.12 7.32
CA LEU A 139 0.67 1.97 7.36
C LEU A 139 2.12 2.30 7.80
N GLY A 140 2.39 3.56 8.17
CA GLY A 140 3.70 3.98 8.66
C GLY A 140 4.70 4.23 7.52
N PHE A 141 4.27 4.85 6.44
CA PHE A 141 5.11 5.23 5.29
C PHE A 141 5.05 6.74 5.01
N GLY A 142 4.91 7.55 6.06
CA GLY A 142 4.56 8.98 5.94
C GLY A 142 5.51 9.85 5.12
N ARG A 143 6.80 9.49 4.98
CA ARG A 143 7.70 10.18 4.03
C ARG A 143 7.34 9.92 2.57
N VAL A 144 6.92 8.70 2.22
CA VAL A 144 6.46 8.39 0.85
C VAL A 144 5.08 8.99 0.61
N ALA A 145 4.22 8.99 1.62
CA ALA A 145 2.97 9.74 1.56
C ALA A 145 3.21 11.23 1.29
N SER A 146 4.18 11.85 1.98
CA SER A 146 4.59 13.24 1.75
C SER A 146 5.04 13.48 0.31
N LEU A 147 5.89 12.61 -0.26
CA LEU A 147 6.31 12.70 -1.66
C LEU A 147 5.13 12.58 -2.64
N LEU A 148 4.11 11.80 -2.32
CA LEU A 148 2.93 11.66 -3.20
C LEU A 148 2.02 12.89 -3.14
N ARG A 149 1.99 13.59 -2.00
CA ARG A 149 1.23 14.83 -1.86
C ARG A 149 1.87 16.00 -2.61
N THR A 150 3.16 15.92 -2.93
CA THR A 150 3.88 16.96 -3.67
C THR A 150 3.88 16.74 -5.19
N LEU A 151 3.38 15.59 -5.67
CA LEU A 151 3.26 15.31 -7.10
C LEU A 151 2.01 16.01 -7.69
N PRO A 152 2.16 16.93 -8.66
CA PRO A 152 1.02 17.58 -9.30
C PRO A 152 0.19 16.57 -10.10
N GLY A 153 -1.14 16.61 -9.96
CA GLY A 153 -2.08 15.82 -10.76
C GLY A 153 -2.63 14.53 -10.14
N LEU A 154 -2.30 14.21 -8.89
CA LEU A 154 -2.82 13.03 -8.16
C LEU A 154 -4.12 13.31 -7.36
N GLU A 155 -4.87 14.36 -7.70
CA GLU A 155 -6.20 14.58 -7.14
C GLU A 155 -7.14 13.46 -7.60
N SER A 156 -7.44 12.54 -6.69
CA SER A 156 -8.23 11.34 -6.99
C SER A 156 -9.62 11.71 -7.54
N PRO A 157 -9.96 11.40 -8.80
CA PRO A 157 -11.29 11.65 -9.34
C PRO A 157 -12.34 10.65 -8.83
N ILE A 158 -11.97 9.75 -7.91
CA ILE A 158 -12.79 8.61 -7.48
C ILE A 158 -13.78 9.01 -6.36
N PHE A 159 -13.53 10.12 -5.65
CA PHE A 159 -14.38 10.61 -4.56
C PHE A 159 -14.62 12.13 -4.68
N LYS A 160 -15.27 12.56 -5.77
CA LYS A 160 -16.08 13.78 -5.69
C LYS A 160 -17.47 13.38 -5.16
N PRO A 161 -18.07 14.17 -4.24
CA PRO A 161 -19.39 13.88 -3.68
C PRO A 161 -20.46 13.74 -4.76
#